data_AF-A0A554VA56-F1
#
_entry.id   AF-A0A554VA56-F1
#
_cell.length_a   1.000
_cell.length_b   1.000
_cell.length_c   1.000
_cell.angle_alpha   90.00
_cell.angle_beta   90.00
_cell.angle_gamma   90.00
#
_symmetry.space_group_name_H-M   'P 1'
#
loop_
_entity.id
_entity.type
_entity.pdbx_description
1 polymer ?
#
loop_
_entity_poly.entity_id
_entity_poly.type
_entity_poly.pdbx_seq_one_letter_code
_entity_poly.pdbx_strand_id
1 'polypeptide(L)'
;MELKEEKIITNLNIDENNSADKVLLEASNKIIEKIQERFANSYEIVSEEFKSPDKDWSREIKVSRGNKVGSVIDLNWTKDMPTKLEIDVTKSSKIGRILIYTIGISFLLLGAYMGMNDIEPLAFLPGYKLAAGLGGLIALIPAAILIFILQKMIITKKDNEESNKLVQDIQKEIMG
;
A
#
# COMPACT_ATOMS: atom_id res chain seq x y z
N MET A 1 14.42 5.77 -14.36
CA MET A 1 15.14 4.89 -13.44
C MET A 1 14.08 4.26 -12.56
N GLU A 2 13.62 3.07 -12.93
CA GLU A 2 12.70 2.29 -12.09
C GLU A 2 13.48 1.89 -10.83
N LEU A 3 13.00 2.32 -9.67
CA LEU A 3 13.51 1.79 -8.40
C LEU A 3 13.05 0.33 -8.37
N LYS A 4 14.00 -0.61 -8.45
CA LYS A 4 13.71 -2.01 -8.15
C LYS A 4 13.10 -2.04 -6.75
N GLU A 5 11.90 -2.57 -6.64
CA GLU A 5 11.29 -2.96 -5.37
C GLU A 5 12.19 -4.05 -4.77
N GLU A 6 13.14 -3.63 -3.94
CA GLU A 6 14.03 -4.53 -3.25
C GLU A 6 13.27 -5.09 -2.06
N LYS A 7 12.74 -6.30 -2.24
CA LYS A 7 12.13 -7.09 -1.16
C LYS A 7 13.18 -7.38 -0.11
N ILE A 8 13.02 -6.79 1.07
CA ILE A 8 13.89 -7.08 2.21
C ILE A 8 13.35 -8.34 2.88
N ILE A 9 14.19 -9.36 3.02
CA ILE A 9 13.82 -10.60 3.71
C ILE A 9 14.59 -10.67 5.02
N THR A 10 13.87 -10.68 6.13
CA THR A 10 14.43 -10.91 7.46
C THR A 10 14.14 -12.34 7.89
N ASN A 11 15.16 -13.07 8.34
CA ASN A 11 14.97 -14.41 8.88
C ASN A 11 14.42 -14.32 10.31
N LEU A 12 13.36 -15.08 10.58
CA LEU A 12 12.75 -15.23 11.89
C LEU A 12 13.23 -16.52 12.54
N ASN A 13 13.52 -16.46 13.84
CA ASN A 13 13.83 -17.64 14.64
C ASN A 13 12.56 -18.11 15.37
N ILE A 14 11.75 -18.91 14.67
CA ILE A 14 10.56 -19.55 15.24
C ILE A 14 10.95 -20.97 15.65
N ASP A 15 10.90 -21.25 16.95
CA ASP A 15 11.18 -22.57 17.54
C ASP A 15 10.04 -22.99 18.49
N GLU A 16 10.11 -24.20 19.05
CA GLU A 16 9.08 -24.71 19.97
C GLU A 16 8.90 -23.86 21.24
N ASN A 17 9.90 -23.04 21.60
CA ASN A 17 9.86 -22.15 22.76
C ASN A 17 9.35 -20.74 22.43
N ASN A 18 9.33 -20.37 21.14
CA ASN A 18 8.94 -19.06 20.63
C ASN A 18 7.82 -19.16 19.60
N SER A 19 6.57 -18.96 20.07
CA SER A 19 5.41 -18.90 19.19
C SER A 19 5.55 -17.79 18.14
N ALA A 20 4.97 -18.00 16.95
CA ALA A 20 4.97 -17.03 15.86
C ALA A 20 4.51 -15.64 16.30
N ASP A 21 3.47 -15.57 17.14
CA ASP A 21 2.98 -14.33 17.76
C ASP A 21 4.08 -13.51 18.42
N LYS A 22 4.89 -14.13 19.29
CA LYS A 22 5.94 -13.44 20.03
C LYS A 22 7.03 -12.97 19.08
N VAL A 23 7.48 -13.84 18.18
CA VAL A 23 8.58 -13.54 17.24
C VAL A 23 8.19 -12.42 16.28
N LEU A 24 6.96 -12.44 15.75
CA LEU A 24 6.45 -11.40 14.86
C LEU A 24 6.20 -10.08 15.59
N LEU A 25 5.69 -10.14 16.82
CA LEU A 25 5.50 -8.95 17.64
C LEU A 25 6.85 -8.29 17.96
N GLU A 26 7.84 -9.06 18.40
CA GLU A 26 9.19 -8.57 18.68
C GLU A 26 9.88 -8.02 17.43
N ALA A 27 9.85 -8.76 16.32
CA ALA A 27 10.44 -8.31 15.06
C ALA A 27 9.79 -7.01 14.56
N SER A 28 8.45 -6.93 14.59
CA SER A 28 7.74 -5.74 14.15
C SER A 28 7.97 -4.55 15.08
N ASN A 29 7.99 -4.75 16.40
CA ASN A 29 8.28 -3.67 17.35
C ASN A 29 9.71 -3.16 17.20
N LYS A 30 10.70 -4.03 16.98
CA LYS A 30 12.07 -3.61 16.72
C LYS A 30 12.20 -2.75 15.45
N ILE A 31 11.46 -3.09 14.40
CA ILE A 31 11.39 -2.26 13.19
C ILE A 31 10.74 -0.91 13.50
N ILE A 32 9.62 -0.91 14.22
CA ILE A 32 8.93 0.33 14.61
C ILE A 32 9.86 1.23 15.43
N GLU A 33 10.57 0.68 16.42
CA GLU A 33 11.52 1.41 17.26
C GLU A 33 12.63 2.05 16.42
N LYS A 34 13.31 1.28 15.55
CA LYS A 34 14.32 1.81 14.62
C LYS A 34 13.78 2.99 13.80
N ILE A 35 12.58 2.85 13.25
CA ILE A 35 11.95 3.88 12.42
C ILE A 35 11.56 5.09 13.27
N GLN A 36 11.08 4.90 14.50
CA GLN A 36 10.77 5.98 15.43
C GLN A 36 12.02 6.76 15.83
N GLU A 37 13.08 6.08 16.24
CA GLU A 37 14.36 6.71 16.61
C GLU A 37 14.90 7.58 15.48
N ARG A 38 14.82 7.09 14.24
CA ARG A 38 15.39 7.79 13.08
C ARG A 38 14.50 8.91 12.54
N PHE A 39 13.19 8.72 12.49
CA PHE A 39 12.29 9.56 11.68
C PHE A 39 11.24 10.35 12.49
N ALA A 40 11.00 10.06 13.77
CA ALA A 40 9.91 10.69 14.55
C ALA A 40 10.02 12.22 14.67
N ASN A 41 11.24 12.78 14.57
CA ASN A 41 11.45 14.23 14.64
C ASN A 41 10.93 14.99 13.41
N SER A 42 10.72 14.31 12.28
CA SER A 42 10.34 14.96 11.01
C SER A 42 9.14 14.32 10.33
N TYR A 43 8.72 13.14 10.79
CA TYR A 43 7.64 12.36 10.20
C TYR A 43 6.67 11.88 11.26
N GLU A 44 5.40 11.86 10.89
CA GLU A 44 4.35 11.15 11.61
C GLU A 44 4.48 9.66 11.30
N ILE A 45 4.55 8.83 12.34
CA ILE A 45 4.67 7.39 12.23
C ILE A 45 3.41 6.76 12.85
N VAL A 46 2.68 6.00 12.03
CA VAL A 46 1.46 5.30 12.44
C VAL A 46 1.61 3.83 12.11
N SER A 47 1.51 2.96 13.11
CA SER A 47 1.53 1.51 12.92
C SER A 47 0.15 0.95 13.21
N GLU A 48 -0.26 -0.05 12.42
CA GLU A 48 -1.44 -0.83 12.74
C GLU A 48 -1.27 -1.64 14.04
N GLU A 49 -2.39 -1.86 14.71
CA GLU A 49 -2.44 -2.71 15.89
C GLU A 49 -2.00 -4.14 15.54
N PHE A 50 -1.21 -4.73 16.42
CA PHE A 50 -0.77 -6.11 16.23
C PHE A 50 -1.97 -7.06 16.36
N LYS A 51 -2.11 -7.98 15.41
CA LYS A 51 -3.09 -9.08 15.45
C LYS A 51 -2.35 -10.40 15.46
N SER A 52 -2.86 -11.36 16.23
CA SER A 52 -2.29 -12.71 16.27
C SER A 52 -2.40 -13.38 14.88
N PRO A 53 -1.34 -14.01 14.36
CA PRO A 53 -1.33 -14.72 13.09
C PRO A 53 -2.15 -16.03 13.12
N ASP A 54 -3.34 -16.04 12.51
CA ASP A 54 -4.11 -17.29 12.30
C ASP A 54 -3.64 -18.10 11.07
N LYS A 55 -3.23 -17.40 9.99
CA LYS A 55 -2.73 -17.96 8.73
C LYS A 55 -1.60 -17.09 8.18
N ASP A 56 -1.91 -16.23 7.22
CA ASP A 56 -1.02 -15.18 6.75
C ASP A 56 -1.18 -13.98 7.68
N TRP A 57 -0.09 -13.25 7.85
CA TRP A 57 -0.03 -12.11 8.73
C TRP A 57 0.62 -10.95 8.02
N SER A 58 0.00 -9.78 8.16
CA SER A 58 0.52 -8.55 7.64
C SER A 58 0.40 -7.44 8.67
N ARG A 59 1.38 -6.54 8.73
CA ARG A 59 1.30 -5.33 9.54
C ARG A 59 1.85 -4.15 8.76
N GLU A 60 1.03 -3.10 8.64
CA GLU A 60 1.41 -1.88 7.95
C GLU A 60 2.02 -0.86 8.93
N ILE A 61 3.10 -0.21 8.53
CA ILE A 61 3.68 0.97 9.21
C ILE A 61 3.75 2.12 8.22
N LYS A 62 3.01 3.20 8.49
CA LYS A 62 2.96 4.43 7.69
C LYS A 62 3.95 5.44 8.26
N VAL A 63 4.86 5.92 7.42
CA VAL A 63 5.77 7.04 7.73
C VAL A 63 5.43 8.19 6.79
N SER A 64 4.96 9.32 7.31
CA SER A 64 4.46 10.40 6.45
C SER A 64 4.78 11.79 6.96
N ARG A 65 4.87 12.75 6.05
CA ARG A 65 4.98 14.18 6.38
C ARG A 65 3.92 14.96 5.63
N GLY A 66 2.90 15.39 6.38
CA GLY A 66 1.70 15.95 5.79
C GLY A 66 0.97 14.93 4.89
N ASN A 67 0.33 15.43 3.82
CA ASN A 67 -0.55 14.60 2.98
C ASN A 67 0.08 14.12 1.66
N LYS A 68 1.25 14.65 1.30
CA LYS A 68 1.87 14.43 -0.02
C LYS A 68 3.11 13.53 0.02
N VAL A 69 3.88 13.60 1.10
CA VAL A 69 5.12 12.83 1.28
C VAL A 69 4.88 11.68 2.24
N GLY A 70 5.28 10.48 1.84
CA GLY A 70 5.23 9.33 2.74
C GLY A 70 5.71 8.02 2.12
N SER A 71 5.84 7.04 2.99
CA SER A 71 6.20 5.67 2.72
C SER A 71 5.32 4.75 3.56
N VAL A 72 5.09 3.56 3.05
CA VAL A 72 4.49 2.45 3.77
C VAL A 72 5.53 1.35 3.86
N ILE A 73 5.60 0.73 5.02
CA ILE A 73 6.41 -0.45 5.30
C ILE A 73 5.41 -1.57 5.59
N ASP A 74 5.28 -2.50 4.65
CA ASP A 74 4.43 -3.66 4.78
C ASP A 74 5.29 -4.83 5.29
N LEU A 75 4.96 -5.32 6.47
CA LEU A 75 5.55 -6.51 7.06
C LEU A 75 4.66 -7.70 6.73
N ASN A 76 5.12 -8.63 5.90
CA ASN A 76 4.35 -9.77 5.42
C ASN A 76 4.99 -11.09 5.89
N TRP A 77 4.18 -11.95 6.50
CA TRP A 77 4.55 -13.28 6.95
C TRP A 77 3.52 -14.28 6.47
N THR A 78 3.99 -15.43 5.99
CA THR A 78 3.10 -16.51 5.54
C THR A 78 3.41 -17.78 6.31
N LYS A 79 2.38 -18.57 6.60
CA LYS A 79 2.53 -19.83 7.32
C LYS A 79 3.37 -20.85 6.53
N ASP A 80 3.36 -20.75 5.20
CA ASP A 80 4.13 -21.62 4.30
C ASP A 80 5.64 -21.32 4.34
N MET A 81 6.03 -20.11 4.75
CA MET A 81 7.42 -19.71 4.95
C MET A 81 7.63 -19.11 6.35
N PRO A 82 7.50 -19.92 7.42
CA PRO A 82 7.39 -19.40 8.78
C PRO A 82 8.67 -18.71 9.26
N THR A 83 9.83 -19.03 8.68
CA THR A 83 11.11 -18.43 9.04
C THR A 83 11.43 -17.13 8.29
N LYS A 84 10.52 -16.60 7.48
CA LYS A 84 10.76 -15.40 6.67
C LYS A 84 9.73 -14.31 6.96
N LEU A 85 10.23 -13.12 7.25
CA LEU A 85 9.47 -11.88 7.23
C LEU A 85 9.86 -11.10 5.97
N GLU A 86 8.92 -10.96 5.05
CA GLU A 86 9.06 -10.07 3.90
C GLU A 86 8.72 -8.65 4.32
N ILE A 87 9.57 -7.70 3.93
CA ILE A 87 9.40 -6.29 4.25
C ILE A 87 9.42 -5.54 2.91
N ASP A 88 8.28 -4.96 2.58
CA ASP A 88 8.09 -4.15 1.39
C ASP A 88 8.02 -2.68 1.80
N VAL A 89 8.90 -1.85 1.22
CA VAL A 89 8.89 -0.40 1.47
C VAL A 89 8.45 0.30 0.21
N THR A 90 7.24 0.87 0.23
CA THR A 90 6.62 1.49 -0.93
C THR A 90 6.31 2.95 -0.69
N LYS A 91 6.42 3.76 -1.76
CA LYS A 91 6.00 5.16 -1.71
C LYS A 91 4.50 5.24 -1.47
N SER A 92 4.08 6.10 -0.55
CA SER A 92 2.66 6.28 -0.27
C SER A 92 2.30 7.72 0.07
N SER A 93 1.24 8.26 -0.54
CA SER A 93 0.73 9.59 -0.23
C SER A 93 -0.74 9.51 0.18
N LYS A 94 -1.12 10.22 1.25
CA LYS A 94 -2.52 10.29 1.72
C LYS A 94 -3.42 10.85 0.61
N ILE A 95 -2.97 11.91 -0.08
CA ILE A 95 -3.71 12.53 -1.18
C ILE A 95 -3.86 11.59 -2.39
N GLY A 96 -2.82 10.81 -2.72
CA GLY A 96 -2.88 9.85 -3.81
C GLY A 96 -3.93 8.78 -3.58
N ARG A 97 -4.00 8.25 -2.36
CA ARG A 97 -5.04 7.28 -1.96
C ARG A 97 -6.45 7.88 -1.97
N ILE A 98 -6.62 9.11 -1.48
CA ILE A 98 -7.91 9.81 -1.52
C ILE A 98 -8.40 9.97 -2.96
N LEU A 99 -7.52 10.36 -3.89
CA LEU A 99 -7.88 10.48 -5.30
C LEU A 99 -8.33 9.15 -5.90
N ILE A 100 -7.59 8.06 -5.60
CA ILE A 100 -7.93 6.72 -6.08
C ILE A 100 -9.30 6.28 -5.55
N TYR A 101 -9.56 6.44 -4.25
CA TYR A 101 -10.83 6.01 -3.67
C TYR A 101 -12.00 6.87 -4.15
N THR A 102 -11.88 8.19 -4.07
CA THR A 102 -13.00 9.08 -4.45
C THR A 102 -13.31 8.98 -5.93
N ILE A 103 -12.31 9.02 -6.80
CA ILE A 103 -12.53 9.02 -8.25
C ILE A 103 -12.74 7.59 -8.75
N GLY A 104 -11.86 6.66 -8.37
CA GLY A 104 -11.92 5.27 -8.82
C GLY A 104 -13.23 4.58 -8.44
N ILE A 105 -13.67 4.71 -7.19
CA ILE A 105 -14.95 4.09 -6.76
C ILE A 105 -16.13 4.75 -7.47
N SER A 106 -16.15 6.08 -7.61
CA SER A 106 -17.23 6.78 -8.30
C SER A 106 -17.36 6.34 -9.76
N PHE A 107 -16.25 6.23 -10.48
CA PHE A 107 -16.25 5.77 -11.87
C PHE A 107 -16.60 4.28 -11.98
N LEU A 108 -16.12 3.44 -11.06
CA LEU A 108 -16.47 2.02 -11.02
C LEU A 108 -17.98 1.83 -10.85
N LEU A 109 -18.59 2.53 -9.89
CA LEU A 109 -20.04 2.48 -9.65
C LEU A 109 -20.82 3.05 -10.84
N LEU A 110 -20.38 4.16 -11.41
CA LEU A 110 -21.02 4.77 -12.57
C LEU A 110 -20.96 3.83 -13.78
N GLY A 111 -19.81 3.23 -14.07
CA GLY A 111 -19.63 2.28 -15.14
C GLY A 111 -20.46 1.01 -14.96
N ALA A 112 -20.52 0.49 -13.73
CA ALA A 112 -21.36 -0.67 -13.42
C ALA A 112 -22.84 -0.34 -13.61
N TYR A 113 -23.29 0.83 -13.16
CA TYR A 113 -24.65 1.31 -13.38
C TYR A 113 -24.98 1.47 -14.86
N MET A 114 -24.08 2.08 -15.65
CA MET A 114 -24.27 2.24 -17.10
C MET A 114 -24.33 0.89 -17.82
N GLY A 115 -23.46 -0.05 -17.46
CA GLY A 115 -23.47 -1.41 -18.01
C GLY A 115 -24.73 -2.19 -17.64
N MET A 116 -25.27 -2.05 -16.42
CA MET A 116 -26.50 -2.72 -15.99
C MET A 116 -27.76 -2.21 -16.69
N ASN A 117 -27.74 -0.98 -17.18
CA ASN A 117 -28.91 -0.30 -17.75
C ASN A 117 -28.78 -0.08 -19.27
N ASP A 118 -27.86 -0.79 -19.93
CA ASP A 118 -27.62 -0.70 -21.38
C ASP A 118 -27.40 0.75 -21.87
N ILE A 119 -26.69 1.57 -21.07
CA ILE A 119 -26.42 2.97 -21.38
C ILE A 119 -25.15 3.07 -22.23
N GLU A 120 -25.21 3.80 -23.35
CA GLU A 120 -24.02 4.07 -24.16
C GLU A 120 -22.92 4.81 -23.35
N PRO A 121 -21.63 4.52 -23.57
CA PRO A 121 -21.06 3.64 -24.60
C PRO A 121 -20.98 2.16 -24.21
N LEU A 122 -21.62 1.73 -23.11
CA LEU A 122 -21.48 0.39 -22.53
C LEU A 122 -22.65 -0.56 -22.86
N ALA A 123 -23.61 -0.09 -23.66
CA ALA A 123 -24.80 -0.84 -24.08
C ALA A 123 -24.51 -2.15 -24.85
N PHE A 124 -23.29 -2.33 -25.35
CA PHE A 124 -22.90 -3.53 -26.09
C PHE A 124 -22.56 -4.73 -25.19
N LEU A 125 -22.48 -4.54 -23.86
CA LEU A 125 -22.04 -5.57 -22.93
C LEU A 125 -23.15 -6.61 -22.67
N PRO A 126 -22.89 -7.91 -22.83
CA PRO A 126 -23.91 -8.93 -22.67
C PRO A 126 -24.17 -9.27 -21.20
N GLY A 127 -25.45 -9.40 -20.83
CA GLY A 127 -25.90 -10.00 -19.58
C GLY A 127 -25.68 -9.11 -18.34
N TYR A 128 -26.74 -8.88 -17.58
CA TYR A 128 -26.79 -7.90 -16.49
C TYR A 128 -25.60 -7.91 -15.50
N LYS A 129 -25.23 -9.09 -14.97
CA LYS A 129 -24.13 -9.20 -14.00
C LYS A 129 -22.74 -9.00 -14.62
N LEU A 130 -22.54 -9.50 -15.85
CA LEU A 130 -21.29 -9.34 -16.57
C LEU A 130 -21.12 -7.91 -17.06
N ALA A 131 -22.20 -7.30 -17.56
CA ALA A 131 -22.23 -5.90 -17.96
C ALA A 131 -21.95 -4.94 -16.80
N ALA A 132 -22.43 -5.23 -15.59
CA ALA A 132 -22.07 -4.48 -14.38
C ALA A 132 -20.55 -4.52 -14.11
N GLY A 133 -19.97 -5.73 -14.06
CA GLY A 133 -18.54 -5.90 -13.76
C GLY A 133 -17.65 -5.28 -14.84
N LEU A 134 -17.93 -5.59 -16.11
CA LEU A 134 -17.18 -5.08 -17.25
C LEU A 134 -17.35 -3.56 -17.41
N GLY A 135 -18.56 -3.05 -17.22
CA GLY A 135 -18.84 -1.61 -17.28
C GLY A 135 -18.07 -0.83 -16.22
N GLY A 136 -18.02 -1.35 -14.99
CA GLY A 136 -17.21 -0.78 -13.92
C GLY A 136 -15.72 -0.77 -14.26
N LEU A 137 -15.19 -1.88 -14.78
CA LEU A 137 -13.77 -1.99 -15.19
C LEU A 137 -13.43 -1.04 -16.35
N ILE A 138 -14.29 -0.93 -17.37
CA ILE A 138 -14.06 -0.02 -18.50
C ILE A 138 -14.05 1.43 -18.02
N ALA A 139 -14.96 1.81 -17.10
CA ALA A 139 -15.00 3.15 -16.54
C ALA A 139 -13.78 3.50 -15.67
N LEU A 140 -13.01 2.50 -15.18
CA LEU A 140 -11.75 2.77 -14.50
C LEU A 140 -10.66 3.34 -15.44
N ILE A 141 -10.76 3.14 -16.75
CA ILE A 141 -9.77 3.66 -17.71
C ILE A 141 -9.74 5.20 -17.69
N PRO A 142 -10.84 5.92 -17.96
CA PRO A 142 -10.85 7.38 -17.83
C PRO A 142 -10.58 7.84 -16.39
N ALA A 143 -11.01 7.08 -15.39
CA ALA A 143 -10.71 7.37 -13.98
C ALA A 143 -9.20 7.39 -13.71
N ALA A 144 -8.47 6.38 -14.19
CA ALA A 144 -7.03 6.27 -14.04
C ALA A 144 -6.28 7.44 -14.70
N ILE A 145 -6.73 7.85 -15.90
CA ILE A 145 -6.17 9.02 -16.60
C ILE A 145 -6.39 10.29 -15.77
N LEU A 146 -7.61 10.50 -15.26
CA LEU A 146 -7.93 11.67 -14.45
C LEU A 146 -7.12 11.68 -13.14
N ILE A 147 -7.05 10.55 -12.43
CA ILE A 147 -6.24 10.38 -11.21
C ILE A 147 -4.78 10.71 -11.51
N PHE A 148 -4.23 10.20 -12.60
CA PHE A 148 -2.84 10.46 -12.99
C PHE A 148 -2.57 11.95 -13.21
N ILE A 149 -3.45 12.64 -13.95
CA ILE A 149 -3.33 14.08 -14.19
C ILE A 149 -3.41 14.87 -12.88
N LEU A 150 -4.42 14.59 -12.04
CA LEU A 150 -4.61 15.28 -10.76
C LEU A 150 -3.46 15.01 -9.79
N GLN A 151 -2.99 13.77 -9.69
CA GLN A 151 -1.82 13.43 -8.88
C GLN A 151 -0.60 14.21 -9.34
N LYS A 152 -0.34 14.29 -10.66
CA LYS A 152 0.79 15.04 -11.21
C LYS A 152 0.70 16.54 -10.97
N MET A 153 -0.52 17.09 -10.91
CA MET A 153 -0.74 18.51 -10.59
C MET A 153 -0.57 18.80 -9.08
N ILE A 154 -1.05 17.91 -8.22
CA ILE A 154 -1.09 18.14 -6.77
C ILE A 154 0.21 17.70 -6.09
N ILE A 155 0.76 16.55 -6.48
CA ILE A 155 2.02 15.99 -5.98
C ILE A 155 3.13 16.45 -6.91
N THR A 156 3.98 17.35 -6.40
CA THR A 156 5.04 17.94 -7.21
C THR A 156 6.19 16.94 -7.44
N LYS A 157 7.09 17.27 -8.36
CA LYS A 157 8.33 16.48 -8.54
C LYS A 157 9.15 16.41 -7.25
N LYS A 158 9.25 17.53 -6.52
CA LYS A 158 9.95 17.61 -5.23
C LYS A 158 9.34 16.67 -4.18
N ASP A 159 8.01 16.63 -4.08
CA ASP A 159 7.32 15.72 -3.15
C ASP A 159 7.61 14.24 -3.48
N ASN A 160 7.67 13.91 -4.77
CA ASN A 160 8.01 12.56 -5.24
C ASN A 160 9.47 12.21 -4.97
N GLU A 161 10.40 13.12 -5.25
CA GLU A 161 11.83 12.94 -4.96
C GLU A 161 12.07 12.72 -3.48
N GLU A 162 11.40 13.49 -2.64
CA GLU A 162 11.50 13.34 -1.20
C GLU A 162 10.89 12.04 -0.70
N SER A 163 9.76 11.60 -1.24
CA SER A 163 9.19 10.31 -0.88
C SER A 163 10.07 9.15 -1.33
N ASN A 164 10.69 9.24 -2.51
CA ASN A 164 11.65 8.24 -2.97
C ASN A 164 12.89 8.19 -2.07
N LYS A 165 13.38 9.36 -1.63
CA LYS A 165 14.49 9.45 -0.68
C LYS A 165 14.09 8.82 0.66
N LEU A 166 12.89 9.09 1.15
CA LEU A 166 12.36 8.47 2.37
C LEU A 166 12.32 6.95 2.27
N VAL A 167 11.82 6.39 1.14
CA VAL A 167 11.83 4.94 0.89
C VAL A 167 13.26 4.38 0.98
N GLN A 168 14.22 5.01 0.31
CA GLN A 168 15.62 4.56 0.33
C GLN A 168 16.25 4.65 1.72
N ASP A 169 15.96 5.72 2.46
CA ASP A 169 16.48 5.91 3.81
C ASP A 169 15.88 4.87 4.78
N ILE A 170 14.59 4.56 4.66
CA ILE A 170 13.93 3.49 5.42
C ILE A 170 14.53 2.12 5.08
N GLN A 171 14.70 1.80 3.80
CA GLN A 171 15.29 0.53 3.38
C GLN A 171 16.70 0.34 3.97
N LYS A 172 17.53 1.39 3.94
CA LYS A 172 18.87 1.37 4.55
C LYS A 172 18.81 1.14 6.06
N GLU A 173 17.88 1.80 6.76
CA GLU A 173 17.75 1.67 8.23
C GLU A 173 17.30 0.25 8.65
N ILE A 174 16.47 -0.39 7.83
CA ILE A 174 16.00 -1.77 8.08
C ILE A 174 17.11 -2.78 7.77
N MET A 175 17.89 -2.57 6.70
CA MET A 175 18.98 -3.48 6.29
C MET A 175 20.25 -3.36 7.13
N GLY A 176 20.51 -2.19 7.74
CA GLY A 176 21.66 -1.92 8.61
C GLY A 176 21.51 -2.47 10.03
#